data_AF-A0AAP4FKG6-F1
#
_entry.id   AF-A0AAP4FKG6-F1
#
_cell.length_a   1.000
_cell.length_b   1.000
_cell.length_c   1.000
_cell.angle_alpha   90.00
_cell.angle_beta   90.00
_cell.angle_gamma   90.00
#
_symmetry.space_group_name_H-M   'P 1'
#
loop_
_entity.id
_entity.type
_entity.pdbx_description
1 polymer ?
#
loop_
_entity_poly.entity_id
_entity_poly.type
_entity_poly.pdbx_seq_one_letter_code
_entity_poly.pdbx_strand_id
1 'polypeptide(L)'
;MSKREGYSIGEFSRGTGTTIRTLQYYDEIGLLKPEKNVSSGHRVYKGKDILELQKIVSLKVLGYSLEEISVMLKMPSLNVSLKETLEQQRKAFEEKRKQIEVSIKALERTMVCLKEDEELDSDILMSLINSIQKETEQRLWLEEYVSKETVDGLYNKPEEESLALDKEFVRLAKEVKRLFGRQIEDSEVQKLVDEHMKATLKYVGEETMYSLGKLENAEEQYNNMMPSPYTEEEEAWLNEAMGYYMIRNGLYSPPK
;
A
#
# COMPACT_ATOMS: atom_id res chain seq x y z
N MET A 1 24.98 1.64 -42.90
CA MET A 1 25.61 1.41 -41.59
C MET A 1 25.98 -0.07 -41.52
N SER A 2 27.26 -0.39 -41.31
CA SER A 2 27.75 -1.78 -41.30
C SER A 2 27.08 -2.57 -40.16
N LYS A 3 26.43 -3.69 -40.50
CA LYS A 3 25.72 -4.57 -39.56
C LYS A 3 26.79 -5.32 -38.75
N ARG A 4 27.07 -4.91 -37.51
CA ARG A 4 28.00 -5.64 -36.63
C ARG A 4 27.50 -7.07 -36.45
N GLU A 5 28.37 -8.06 -36.67
CA GLU A 5 28.04 -9.49 -36.58
C GLU A 5 27.79 -9.98 -35.14
N GLY A 6 28.18 -9.19 -34.13
CA GLY A 6 27.91 -9.43 -32.73
C GLY A 6 28.70 -8.48 -31.81
N TYR A 7 28.48 -8.61 -30.50
CA TYR A 7 29.11 -7.86 -29.43
C TYR A 7 29.89 -8.83 -28.53
N SER A 8 31.10 -8.45 -28.14
CA SER A 8 31.80 -9.14 -27.05
C SER A 8 31.06 -8.95 -25.72
N ILE A 9 31.30 -9.81 -24.72
CA ILE A 9 30.67 -9.68 -23.40
C ILE A 9 30.91 -8.31 -22.75
N GLY A 10 32.10 -7.72 -22.95
CA GLY A 10 32.42 -6.40 -22.42
C GLY A 10 31.66 -5.27 -23.13
N GLU A 11 31.50 -5.36 -24.45
CA GLU A 11 30.69 -4.40 -25.20
C GLU A 11 29.20 -4.54 -24.87
N PHE A 12 28.71 -5.78 -24.75
CA PHE A 12 27.32 -6.07 -24.41
C PHE A 12 26.98 -5.60 -22.99
N SER A 13 27.88 -5.84 -22.03
CA SER A 13 27.74 -5.33 -20.66
C SER A 13 27.66 -3.80 -20.62
N ARG A 14 28.56 -3.10 -21.33
CA ARG A 14 28.52 -1.63 -21.42
C ARG A 14 27.25 -1.11 -22.09
N GLY A 15 26.79 -1.77 -23.16
CA GLY A 15 25.62 -1.34 -23.91
C GLY A 15 24.28 -1.59 -23.21
N THR A 16 24.23 -2.53 -22.27
CA THR A 16 22.99 -2.97 -21.60
C THR A 16 22.92 -2.59 -20.13
N GLY A 17 24.02 -2.10 -19.54
CA GLY A 17 24.13 -1.83 -18.11
C GLY A 17 24.14 -3.08 -17.23
N THR A 18 24.13 -4.29 -17.81
CA THR A 18 24.18 -5.56 -17.08
C THR A 18 25.64 -5.94 -16.83
N THR A 19 25.98 -6.28 -15.57
CA THR A 19 27.37 -6.64 -15.23
C THR A 19 27.84 -7.91 -15.95
N ILE A 20 29.14 -8.01 -16.24
CA ILE A 20 29.73 -9.23 -16.84
C ILE A 20 29.41 -10.47 -16.00
N ARG A 21 29.46 -10.36 -14.66
CA ARG A 21 29.16 -11.47 -13.74
C ARG A 21 27.72 -11.95 -13.90
N THR A 22 26.76 -11.01 -14.02
CA THR A 22 25.35 -11.35 -14.26
C THR A 22 25.15 -12.04 -15.61
N LEU A 23 25.82 -11.57 -16.67
CA LEU A 23 25.75 -12.19 -18.00
C LEU A 23 26.35 -13.60 -18.02
N GLN A 24 27.44 -13.84 -17.29
CA GLN A 24 28.02 -15.17 -17.13
C GLN A 24 27.07 -16.10 -16.38
N TYR A 25 26.49 -15.61 -15.28
CA TYR A 25 25.52 -16.37 -14.49
C TYR A 25 24.27 -16.73 -15.31
N TYR A 26 23.74 -15.80 -16.12
CA TYR A 26 22.61 -16.09 -17.00
C TYR A 26 22.92 -17.13 -18.07
N ASP A 27 24.15 -17.18 -18.58
CA ASP A 27 24.58 -18.25 -19.49
C ASP A 27 24.72 -19.59 -18.75
N GLU A 28 25.29 -19.60 -17.54
CA GLU A 28 25.47 -20.80 -16.70
C GLU A 28 24.13 -21.48 -16.37
N ILE A 29 23.12 -20.72 -15.96
CA ILE A 29 21.77 -21.25 -15.70
C ILE A 29 20.95 -21.42 -16.99
N GLY A 30 21.52 -21.03 -18.13
CA GLY A 30 20.92 -21.19 -19.45
C GLY A 30 19.75 -20.28 -19.75
N LEU A 31 19.67 -19.15 -19.04
CA LEU A 31 18.64 -18.12 -19.19
C LEU A 31 18.91 -17.18 -20.37
N LEU A 32 20.18 -16.84 -20.61
CA LEU A 32 20.61 -16.08 -21.79
C LEU A 32 21.84 -16.76 -22.40
N LYS A 33 21.65 -17.45 -23.53
CA LYS A 33 22.70 -18.28 -24.15
C LYS A 33 23.26 -17.64 -25.43
N PRO A 34 24.33 -16.83 -25.34
CA PRO A 34 24.98 -16.30 -26.53
C PRO A 34 25.68 -17.42 -27.31
N GLU A 35 25.95 -17.15 -28.58
CA GLU A 35 26.78 -18.04 -29.40
C GLU A 35 28.25 -17.95 -28.96
N LYS A 36 29.03 -18.98 -29.25
CA LYS A 36 30.49 -18.96 -29.06
C LYS A 36 31.17 -18.80 -30.41
N ASN A 37 32.15 -17.91 -30.46
CA ASN A 37 33.02 -17.76 -31.62
C ASN A 37 33.79 -19.07 -31.84
N VAL A 38 33.75 -19.60 -33.06
CA VAL A 38 34.34 -20.90 -33.40
C VAL A 38 35.88 -20.89 -33.29
N SER A 39 36.54 -19.76 -33.55
CA SER A 39 38.01 -19.67 -33.54
C SER A 39 38.60 -19.32 -32.17
N SER A 40 37.91 -18.52 -31.36
CA SER A 40 38.42 -18.07 -30.05
C SER A 40 37.69 -18.65 -28.84
N GLY A 41 36.55 -19.31 -29.02
CA GLY A 41 35.71 -19.82 -27.93
C GLY A 41 35.00 -18.74 -27.10
N HIS A 42 35.23 -17.46 -27.38
CA HIS A 42 34.61 -16.35 -26.66
C HIS A 42 33.12 -16.20 -26.99
N ARG A 43 32.34 -15.73 -26.01
CA ARG A 43 30.91 -15.43 -26.16
C ARG A 43 30.69 -14.24 -27.10
N VAL A 44 29.75 -14.39 -28.03
CA VAL A 44 29.34 -13.40 -29.01
C VAL A 44 27.83 -13.19 -28.90
N TYR A 45 27.44 -11.98 -28.49
CA TYR A 45 26.04 -11.59 -28.34
C TYR A 45 25.54 -10.92 -29.62
N LYS A 46 24.33 -11.22 -30.05
CA LYS A 46 23.68 -10.70 -31.25
C LYS A 46 22.43 -9.90 -30.89
N GLY A 47 21.79 -9.28 -31.88
CA GLY A 47 20.58 -8.49 -31.67
C GLY A 47 19.45 -9.26 -30.97
N LYS A 48 19.31 -10.57 -31.25
CA LYS A 48 18.34 -11.45 -30.56
C LYS A 48 18.60 -11.53 -29.04
N ASP A 49 19.86 -11.53 -28.64
CA ASP A 49 20.27 -11.66 -27.24
C ASP A 49 19.99 -10.37 -26.47
N ILE A 50 19.98 -9.22 -27.15
CA ILE A 50 19.51 -7.95 -26.57
C ILE A 50 18.02 -8.04 -26.23
N LEU A 51 17.20 -8.57 -27.14
CA LEU A 51 15.77 -8.74 -26.92
C LEU A 51 15.49 -9.71 -25.77
N GLU A 52 16.23 -10.80 -25.71
CA GLU A 52 16.09 -11.81 -24.66
C GLU A 52 16.57 -11.30 -23.30
N LEU A 53 17.71 -10.60 -23.24
CA LEU A 53 18.16 -9.92 -22.03
C LEU A 53 17.11 -8.91 -21.54
N GLN A 54 16.52 -8.14 -22.46
CA GLN A 54 15.50 -7.18 -22.10
C GLN A 54 14.31 -7.87 -21.43
N LYS A 55 13.79 -8.97 -22.00
CA LYS A 55 12.70 -9.76 -21.37
C LYS A 55 13.07 -10.27 -19.98
N ILE A 56 14.31 -10.74 -19.79
CA ILE A 56 14.80 -11.21 -18.47
C ILE A 56 14.78 -10.07 -17.45
N VAL A 57 15.37 -8.92 -17.79
CA VAL A 57 15.39 -7.74 -16.91
C VAL A 57 13.97 -7.28 -16.58
N SER A 58 13.09 -7.32 -17.58
CA SER A 58 11.66 -6.99 -17.44
C SER A 58 10.99 -7.80 -16.36
N LEU A 59 11.13 -9.12 -16.43
CA LEU A 59 10.46 -10.03 -15.52
C LEU A 59 11.13 -10.00 -14.13
N LYS A 60 12.45 -9.78 -14.06
CA LYS A 60 13.15 -9.56 -12.78
C LYS A 60 12.62 -8.35 -12.03
N VAL A 61 12.33 -7.27 -12.74
CA VAL A 61 11.73 -6.05 -12.18
C VAL A 61 10.34 -6.31 -11.61
N LEU A 62 9.55 -7.15 -12.28
CA LEU A 62 8.21 -7.54 -11.84
C LEU A 62 8.20 -8.45 -10.59
N GLY A 63 9.39 -8.77 -10.05
CA GLY A 63 9.54 -9.59 -8.84
C GLY A 63 9.69 -11.08 -9.11
N TYR A 64 9.66 -11.53 -10.37
CA TYR A 64 9.83 -12.94 -10.70
C TYR A 64 11.27 -13.42 -10.36
N SER A 65 11.35 -14.64 -9.83
CA SER A 65 12.58 -15.39 -9.65
C SER A 65 13.19 -15.78 -11.01
N LEU A 66 14.49 -16.11 -11.06
CA LEU A 66 15.13 -16.47 -12.33
C LEU A 66 14.59 -17.81 -12.87
N GLU A 67 14.12 -18.66 -11.97
CA GLU A 67 13.47 -19.94 -12.23
C GLU A 67 12.14 -19.73 -12.96
N GLU A 68 11.26 -18.86 -12.43
CA GLU A 68 9.99 -18.49 -13.06
C GLU A 68 10.21 -17.88 -14.44
N ILE A 69 11.20 -17.00 -14.56
CA ILE A 69 11.56 -16.37 -15.84
C ILE A 69 12.00 -17.42 -16.87
N SER A 70 12.81 -18.40 -16.46
CA SER A 70 13.25 -19.49 -17.34
C SER A 70 12.07 -20.30 -17.89
N VAL A 71 11.05 -20.55 -17.06
CA VAL A 71 9.82 -21.25 -17.47
C VAL A 71 9.03 -20.39 -18.46
N MET A 72 8.83 -19.11 -18.15
CA MET A 72 8.08 -18.18 -19.00
C MET A 72 8.72 -17.99 -20.38
N LEU A 73 10.04 -17.83 -20.45
CA LEU A 73 10.75 -17.64 -21.72
C LEU A 73 10.68 -18.86 -22.65
N LYS A 74 10.44 -20.06 -22.12
CA LYS A 74 10.30 -21.30 -22.90
C LYS A 74 8.87 -21.51 -23.44
N MET A 75 7.89 -20.71 -23.03
CA MET A 75 6.51 -20.85 -23.50
C MET A 75 6.35 -20.28 -24.92
N PRO A 76 5.91 -21.09 -25.91
CA PRO A 76 5.75 -20.65 -27.30
C PRO A 76 4.73 -19.52 -27.50
N SER A 77 3.86 -19.28 -26.51
CA SER A 77 2.79 -18.28 -26.53
C SER A 77 3.24 -16.85 -26.20
N LEU A 78 4.47 -16.64 -25.72
CA LEU A 78 5.03 -15.31 -25.42
C LEU A 78 5.65 -14.64 -26.65
N ASN A 79 4.86 -14.54 -27.73
CA ASN A 79 5.15 -13.66 -28.88
C ASN A 79 4.69 -12.21 -28.59
N VAL A 80 4.91 -11.75 -27.36
CA VAL A 80 4.69 -10.35 -26.96
C VAL A 80 5.83 -9.52 -27.55
N SER A 81 5.50 -8.45 -28.26
CA SER A 81 6.51 -7.57 -28.85
C SER A 81 7.38 -6.92 -27.77
N LEU A 82 8.63 -6.56 -28.12
CA LEU A 82 9.51 -5.80 -27.23
C LEU A 82 8.81 -4.54 -26.67
N LYS A 83 8.03 -3.87 -27.52
CA LYS A 83 7.28 -2.66 -27.17
C LYS A 83 6.22 -2.95 -26.09
N GLU A 84 5.40 -3.97 -26.27
CA GLU A 84 4.38 -4.34 -25.27
C GLU A 84 5.02 -4.77 -23.95
N THR A 85 6.16 -5.48 -24.01
CA THR A 85 6.90 -5.88 -22.81
C THR A 85 7.46 -4.66 -22.06
N LEU A 86 8.00 -3.66 -22.79
CA LEU A 86 8.46 -2.38 -22.24
C LEU A 86 7.32 -1.54 -21.64
N GLU A 87 6.15 -1.52 -22.28
CA GLU A 87 4.97 -0.81 -21.77
C GLU A 87 4.44 -1.45 -20.48
N GLN A 88 4.39 -2.78 -20.40
CA GLN A 88 4.02 -3.50 -19.18
C GLN A 88 5.02 -3.25 -18.04
N GLN A 89 6.32 -3.24 -18.32
CA GLN A 89 7.34 -2.84 -17.34
C GLN A 89 7.13 -1.42 -16.83
N ARG A 90 6.92 -0.47 -17.74
CA ARG A 90 6.73 0.93 -17.35
C ARG A 90 5.54 1.05 -16.40
N LYS A 91 4.41 0.38 -16.73
CA LYS A 91 3.23 0.34 -15.86
C LYS A 91 3.53 -0.27 -14.48
N ALA A 92 4.27 -1.37 -14.43
CA ALA A 92 4.61 -1.99 -13.16
C ALA A 92 5.59 -1.17 -12.31
N PHE A 93 6.56 -0.49 -12.95
CA PHE A 93 7.42 0.47 -12.26
C PHE A 93 6.65 1.69 -11.76
N GLU A 94 5.70 2.20 -12.55
CA GLU A 94 4.81 3.29 -12.13
C GLU A 94 3.97 2.85 -10.92
N GLU A 95 3.45 1.62 -10.92
CA GLU A 95 2.72 1.05 -9.78
C GLU A 95 3.60 0.88 -8.55
N LYS A 96 4.82 0.36 -8.73
CA LYS A 96 5.79 0.22 -7.63
C LYS A 96 6.19 1.59 -7.06
N ARG A 97 6.34 2.60 -7.91
CA ARG A 97 6.63 3.98 -7.49
C ARG A 97 5.49 4.51 -6.62
N LYS A 98 4.23 4.34 -7.04
CA LYS A 98 3.07 4.73 -6.22
C LYS A 98 3.04 4.03 -4.87
N GLN A 99 3.30 2.71 -4.83
CA GLN A 99 3.36 1.96 -3.57
C GLN A 99 4.46 2.48 -2.63
N ILE A 100 5.63 2.82 -3.19
CA ILE A 100 6.73 3.41 -2.41
C ILE A 100 6.36 4.80 -1.91
N GLU A 101 5.75 5.64 -2.74
CA GLU A 101 5.28 6.98 -2.35
C GLU A 101 4.26 6.90 -1.21
N VAL A 102 3.29 5.99 -1.28
CA VAL A 102 2.33 5.71 -0.18
C VAL A 102 3.05 5.24 1.09
N SER A 103 4.04 4.36 0.95
CA SER A 103 4.82 3.86 2.10
C SER A 103 5.64 4.97 2.76
N ILE A 104 6.27 5.84 1.98
CA ILE A 104 6.99 7.02 2.48
C ILE A 104 6.03 7.94 3.23
N LYS A 105 4.87 8.25 2.64
CA LYS A 105 3.84 9.06 3.28
C LYS A 105 3.40 8.49 4.64
N ALA A 106 3.15 7.18 4.69
CA ALA A 106 2.79 6.50 5.94
C ALA A 106 3.88 6.64 7.01
N LEU A 107 5.15 6.45 6.63
CA LEU A 107 6.28 6.63 7.55
C LEU A 107 6.42 8.07 8.02
N GLU A 108 6.30 9.05 7.13
CA GLU A 108 6.43 10.48 7.48
C GLU A 108 5.33 10.92 8.46
N ARG A 109 4.06 10.59 8.18
CA ARG A 109 2.93 10.88 9.08
C ARG A 109 3.10 10.19 10.44
N THR A 110 3.46 8.91 10.43
CA THR A 110 3.73 8.13 11.65
C THR A 110 4.87 8.74 12.47
N MET A 111 5.96 9.16 11.83
CA MET A 111 7.08 9.82 12.52
C MET A 111 6.67 11.15 13.17
N VAL A 112 5.73 11.88 12.58
CA VAL A 112 5.19 13.11 13.20
C VAL A 112 4.38 12.77 14.44
N CYS A 113 3.56 11.72 14.40
CA CYS A 113 2.82 11.24 15.58
C CYS A 113 3.75 10.74 16.70
N LEU A 114 4.87 10.08 16.35
CA LEU A 114 5.86 9.56 17.31
C LEU A 114 6.73 10.66 17.96
N LYS A 115 6.97 11.79 17.28
CA LYS A 115 7.77 12.89 17.86
C LYS A 115 7.17 13.50 19.13
N GLU A 116 5.87 13.27 19.35
CA GLU A 116 5.14 13.77 20.51
C GLU A 116 5.12 12.75 21.66
N ASP A 117 5.54 11.49 21.43
CA ASP A 117 5.48 10.39 22.40
C ASP A 117 6.48 9.26 22.06
N GLU A 118 7.53 9.06 22.84
CA GLU A 118 8.57 8.06 22.57
C GLU A 118 8.12 6.60 22.84
N GLU A 119 7.00 6.39 23.54
CA GLU A 119 6.46 5.06 23.89
C GLU A 119 5.04 4.87 23.33
N LEU A 120 4.94 4.58 22.03
CA LEU A 120 3.68 4.14 21.42
C LEU A 120 3.55 2.62 21.47
N ASP A 121 2.38 2.15 21.87
CA ASP A 121 2.01 0.74 21.80
C ASP A 121 2.07 0.21 20.35
N SER A 122 2.54 -1.03 20.18
CA SER A 122 2.76 -1.62 18.85
C SER A 122 1.48 -1.81 18.05
N ASP A 123 0.35 -2.08 18.70
CA ASP A 123 -0.92 -2.29 18.03
C ASP A 123 -1.47 -0.97 17.48
N ILE A 124 -1.30 0.12 18.24
CA ILE A 124 -1.62 1.48 17.79
C ILE A 124 -0.75 1.86 16.57
N LEU A 125 0.55 1.59 16.64
CA LEU A 125 1.49 1.89 15.56
C LEU A 125 1.15 1.12 14.28
N MET A 126 0.89 -0.19 14.40
CA MET A 126 0.56 -1.04 13.26
C MET A 126 -0.78 -0.64 12.64
N SER A 127 -1.78 -0.33 13.47
CA SER A 127 -3.08 0.14 13.00
C SER A 127 -2.98 1.46 12.23
N LEU A 128 -2.21 2.43 12.75
CA LEU A 128 -1.97 3.72 12.08
C LEU A 128 -1.22 3.56 10.75
N ILE A 129 -0.16 2.76 10.71
CA ILE A 129 0.60 2.54 9.46
C ILE A 129 -0.30 1.87 8.42
N ASN A 130 -1.07 0.86 8.82
CA ASN A 130 -1.95 0.15 7.91
C ASN A 130 -3.07 1.06 7.40
N SER A 131 -3.69 1.88 8.25
CA SER A 131 -4.76 2.79 7.83
C SER A 131 -4.26 3.77 6.76
N ILE A 132 -3.08 4.36 6.94
CA ILE A 132 -2.49 5.28 5.96
C ILE A 132 -2.11 4.56 4.66
N GLN A 133 -1.53 3.36 4.74
CA GLN A 133 -1.17 2.57 3.55
C GLN A 133 -2.41 2.13 2.75
N LYS A 134 -3.53 1.94 3.43
CA LYS A 134 -4.79 1.48 2.84
C LYS A 134 -5.74 2.61 2.45
N GLU A 135 -5.43 3.88 2.70
CA GLU A 135 -6.27 5.04 2.33
C GLU A 135 -6.75 4.99 0.87
N THR A 136 -5.89 4.59 -0.07
CA THR A 136 -6.30 4.48 -1.49
C THR A 136 -7.31 3.37 -1.72
N GLU A 137 -7.14 2.22 -1.07
CA GLU A 137 -8.08 1.10 -1.15
C GLU A 137 -9.41 1.45 -0.49
N GLN A 138 -9.36 2.10 0.69
CA GLN A 138 -10.54 2.58 1.42
C GLN A 138 -11.32 3.62 0.62
N ARG A 139 -10.63 4.56 -0.03
CA ARG A 139 -11.22 5.55 -0.92
C ARG A 139 -11.94 4.87 -2.09
N LEU A 140 -11.25 4.00 -2.82
CA LEU A 140 -11.82 3.30 -3.99
C LEU A 140 -13.02 2.46 -3.60
N TRP A 141 -12.96 1.79 -2.45
CA TRP A 141 -14.09 1.05 -1.91
C TRP A 141 -15.27 1.99 -1.61
N LEU A 142 -15.05 3.12 -0.93
CA LEU A 142 -16.11 4.09 -0.63
C LEU A 142 -16.73 4.71 -1.89
N GLU A 143 -15.97 4.89 -2.98
CA GLU A 143 -16.51 5.36 -4.27
C GLU A 143 -17.59 4.42 -4.85
N GLU A 144 -17.64 3.16 -4.43
CA GLU A 144 -18.69 2.20 -4.83
C GLU A 144 -20.01 2.36 -4.05
N TYR A 145 -19.98 2.94 -2.85
CA TYR A 145 -21.12 2.98 -1.94
C TYR A 145 -21.66 4.38 -1.65
N VAL A 146 -20.83 5.41 -1.76
CA VAL A 146 -21.22 6.80 -1.49
C VAL A 146 -20.92 7.72 -2.68
N SER A 147 -21.46 8.94 -2.63
CA SER A 147 -21.26 9.90 -3.72
C SER A 147 -19.80 10.32 -3.83
N LYS A 148 -19.36 10.67 -5.04
CA LYS A 148 -18.02 11.22 -5.27
C LYS A 148 -17.74 12.46 -4.42
N GLU A 149 -18.74 13.31 -4.19
CA GLU A 149 -18.63 14.49 -3.33
C GLU A 149 -18.32 14.10 -1.88
N THR A 150 -18.97 13.06 -1.37
CA THR A 150 -18.71 12.47 -0.04
C THR A 150 -17.27 11.93 0.06
N VAL A 151 -16.81 11.20 -0.96
CA VAL A 151 -15.44 10.66 -0.98
C VAL A 151 -14.39 11.77 -1.08
N ASP A 152 -14.56 12.71 -2.02
CA ASP A 152 -13.61 13.80 -2.19
C ASP A 152 -13.59 14.70 -0.94
N GLY A 153 -14.73 14.87 -0.25
CA GLY A 153 -14.80 15.57 1.03
C GLY A 153 -13.99 14.92 2.16
N LEU A 154 -13.79 13.59 2.11
CA LEU A 154 -13.03 12.83 3.12
C LEU A 154 -11.54 12.70 2.80
N TYR A 155 -11.21 12.43 1.52
CA TYR A 155 -9.85 12.05 1.11
C TYR A 155 -9.10 13.13 0.34
N ASN A 156 -9.78 14.17 -0.16
CA ASN A 156 -9.15 15.28 -0.88
C ASN A 156 -8.97 16.51 0.02
N LYS A 157 -8.47 16.27 1.24
CA LYS A 157 -8.19 17.29 2.23
C LYS A 157 -6.70 17.66 2.24
N PRO A 158 -6.34 18.86 2.74
CA PRO A 158 -4.94 19.21 3.00
C PRO A 158 -4.27 18.19 3.91
N GLU A 159 -2.97 17.97 3.70
CA GLU A 159 -2.18 17.03 4.49
C GLU A 159 -2.22 17.36 6.00
N GLU A 160 -2.34 18.65 6.35
CA GLU A 160 -2.49 19.09 7.74
C GLU A 160 -3.78 18.59 8.42
N GLU A 161 -4.89 18.49 7.67
CA GLU A 161 -6.14 17.94 8.20
C GLU A 161 -6.02 16.43 8.40
N SER A 162 -5.45 15.71 7.43
CA SER A 162 -5.22 14.26 7.54
C SER A 162 -4.32 13.92 8.72
N LEU A 163 -3.24 14.71 8.91
CA LEU A 163 -2.35 14.55 10.04
C LEU A 163 -3.04 14.86 11.38
N ALA A 164 -3.95 15.83 11.43
CA ALA A 164 -4.74 16.10 12.64
C ALA A 164 -5.64 14.90 12.99
N LEU A 165 -6.23 14.24 11.99
CA LEU A 165 -7.02 13.02 12.20
C LEU A 165 -6.15 11.88 12.75
N ASP A 166 -4.94 11.67 12.20
CA ASP A 166 -4.02 10.65 12.70
C ASP A 166 -3.65 10.87 14.18
N LYS A 167 -3.41 12.13 14.56
CA LYS A 167 -3.11 12.49 15.95
C LYS A 167 -4.29 12.22 16.88
N GLU A 168 -5.50 12.56 16.46
CA GLU A 168 -6.71 12.24 17.23
C GLU A 168 -6.94 10.73 17.32
N PHE A 169 -6.64 9.96 16.26
CA PHE A 169 -6.68 8.50 16.28
C PHE A 169 -5.71 7.93 17.33
N VAL A 170 -4.44 8.36 17.31
CA VAL A 170 -3.42 7.94 18.29
C VAL A 170 -3.85 8.33 19.70
N ARG A 171 -4.34 9.56 19.89
CA ARG A 171 -4.82 10.05 21.18
C ARG A 171 -5.98 9.20 21.71
N LEU A 172 -7.00 8.95 20.89
CA LEU A 172 -8.13 8.11 21.27
C LEU A 172 -7.65 6.73 21.67
N ALA A 173 -6.81 6.09 20.85
CA ALA A 173 -6.37 4.72 21.09
C ALA A 173 -5.64 4.59 22.42
N LYS A 174 -4.77 5.54 22.76
CA LYS A 174 -4.09 5.60 24.06
C LYS A 174 -5.06 5.76 25.22
N GLU A 175 -6.02 6.68 25.09
CA GLU A 175 -6.96 6.99 26.16
C GLU A 175 -7.97 5.86 26.39
N VAL A 176 -8.38 5.16 25.34
CA VAL A 176 -9.19 3.94 25.43
C VAL A 176 -8.44 2.89 26.23
N LYS A 177 -7.19 2.57 25.87
CA LYS A 177 -6.38 1.58 26.61
C LYS A 177 -6.15 2.00 28.07
N ARG A 178 -6.01 3.31 28.34
CA ARG A 178 -5.84 3.86 29.71
C ARG A 178 -7.11 3.78 30.56
N LEU A 179 -8.27 4.00 29.96
CA LEU A 179 -9.56 4.05 30.65
C LEU A 179 -10.33 2.73 30.63
N PHE A 180 -9.88 1.76 29.84
CA PHE A 180 -10.47 0.45 29.74
C PHE A 180 -10.67 -0.20 31.12
N GLY A 181 -11.84 -0.80 31.32
CA GLY A 181 -12.26 -1.39 32.61
C GLY A 181 -12.97 -0.43 33.57
N ARG A 182 -13.06 0.87 33.25
CA ARG A 182 -13.93 1.81 33.98
C ARG A 182 -15.39 1.68 33.55
N GLN A 183 -16.29 2.20 34.38
CA GLN A 183 -17.72 2.29 34.03
C GLN A 183 -17.93 3.22 32.85
N ILE A 184 -18.84 2.86 31.95
CA ILE A 184 -19.10 3.62 30.71
C ILE A 184 -19.65 5.02 31.00
N GLU A 185 -20.33 5.21 32.14
CA GLU A 185 -20.91 6.48 32.57
C GLU A 185 -19.90 7.39 33.28
N ASP A 186 -18.67 6.91 33.52
CA ASP A 186 -17.61 7.69 34.14
C ASP A 186 -17.41 9.00 33.37
N SER A 187 -17.33 10.11 34.11
CA SER A 187 -17.18 11.44 33.53
C SER A 187 -15.96 11.59 32.62
N GLU A 188 -14.86 10.88 32.91
CA GLU A 188 -13.64 10.88 32.12
C GLU A 188 -13.82 10.10 30.82
N VAL A 189 -14.53 8.96 30.87
CA VAL A 189 -14.89 8.15 29.70
C VAL A 189 -15.83 8.93 28.77
N GLN A 190 -16.89 9.52 29.33
CA GLN A 190 -17.85 10.29 28.53
C GLN A 190 -17.25 11.58 27.97
N LYS A 191 -16.25 12.17 28.64
CA LYS A 191 -15.49 13.29 28.10
C LYS A 191 -14.61 12.86 26.92
N LEU A 192 -13.94 11.71 27.01
CA LEU A 192 -13.16 11.16 25.89
C LEU A 192 -14.05 10.96 24.66
N VAL A 193 -15.22 10.32 24.84
CA VAL A 193 -16.17 10.08 23.76
C VAL A 193 -16.70 11.38 23.16
N ASP A 194 -17.07 12.37 23.99
CA ASP A 194 -17.51 13.69 23.52
C ASP A 194 -16.46 14.38 22.63
N GLU A 195 -15.21 14.43 23.09
CA GLU A 195 -14.11 15.05 22.36
C GLU A 195 -13.83 14.32 21.04
N HIS A 196 -13.85 12.98 21.07
CA HIS A 196 -13.69 12.17 19.86
C HIS A 196 -14.82 12.42 18.85
N MET A 197 -16.09 12.38 19.30
CA MET A 197 -17.25 12.62 18.43
C MET A 197 -17.20 14.01 17.79
N LYS A 198 -16.79 15.04 18.54
CA LYS A 198 -16.62 16.40 18.01
C LYS A 198 -15.49 16.50 16.99
N ALA A 199 -14.35 15.84 17.24
CA ALA A 199 -13.22 15.82 16.32
C ALA A 199 -13.60 15.12 15.00
N THR A 200 -14.23 13.95 15.09
CA THR A 200 -14.73 13.19 13.93
C THR A 200 -15.75 14.01 13.15
N LEU A 201 -16.72 14.63 13.83
CA LEU A 201 -17.73 15.47 13.17
C LEU A 201 -17.12 16.66 12.45
N LYS A 202 -16.12 17.31 13.05
CA LYS A 202 -15.40 18.44 12.44
C LYS A 202 -14.67 18.01 11.17
N TYR A 203 -14.09 16.81 11.14
CA TYR A 203 -13.34 16.30 10.00
C TYR A 203 -14.27 15.81 8.87
N VAL A 204 -15.23 14.96 9.23
CA VAL A 204 -16.12 14.24 8.31
C VAL A 204 -17.25 15.14 7.80
N GLY A 205 -17.81 15.99 8.67
CA GLY A 205 -19.02 16.78 8.41
C GLY A 205 -20.32 15.99 8.64
N GLU A 206 -21.38 16.70 9.02
CA GLU A 206 -22.68 16.10 9.36
C GLU A 206 -23.30 15.27 8.21
N GLU A 207 -23.28 15.81 7.00
CA GLU A 207 -23.88 15.17 5.83
C GLU A 207 -23.15 13.88 5.42
N THR A 208 -21.83 13.91 5.43
CA THR A 208 -20.96 12.76 5.17
C THR A 208 -21.16 11.70 6.26
N MET A 209 -21.20 12.09 7.53
CA MET A 209 -21.42 11.18 8.65
C MET A 209 -22.78 10.46 8.54
N TYR A 210 -23.83 11.19 8.18
CA TYR A 210 -25.15 10.60 7.93
C TYR A 210 -25.15 9.64 6.73
N SER A 211 -24.40 9.96 5.67
CA SER A 211 -24.28 9.11 4.49
C SER A 211 -23.54 7.81 4.79
N LEU A 212 -22.46 7.88 5.58
CA LEU A 212 -21.71 6.70 6.04
C LEU A 212 -22.52 5.83 7.01
N GLY A 213 -23.34 6.43 7.87
CA GLY A 213 -24.20 5.70 8.81
C GLY A 213 -25.28 4.81 8.15
N LYS A 214 -25.49 4.92 6.83
CA LYS A 214 -26.40 4.06 6.06
C LYS A 214 -25.75 2.79 5.51
N LEU A 215 -24.45 2.60 5.71
CA LEU A 215 -23.68 1.49 5.17
C LEU A 215 -23.77 0.20 6.01
N GLU A 216 -24.94 -0.08 6.60
CA GLU A 216 -25.21 -1.15 7.60
C GLU A 216 -24.84 -2.60 7.18
N ASN A 217 -24.35 -2.85 5.96
CA ASN A 217 -24.09 -4.21 5.44
C ASN A 217 -22.73 -4.38 4.73
N ALA A 218 -21.78 -3.46 4.91
CA ALA A 218 -20.50 -3.48 4.19
C ALA A 218 -19.27 -3.61 5.11
N GLU A 219 -19.49 -4.02 6.37
CA GLU A 219 -18.52 -3.92 7.46
C GLU A 219 -17.30 -4.83 7.30
N GLU A 220 -17.46 -6.09 6.87
CA GLU A 220 -16.38 -7.07 7.01
C GLU A 220 -15.17 -6.79 6.09
N GLN A 221 -15.41 -6.34 4.85
CA GLN A 221 -14.32 -5.99 3.93
C GLN A 221 -13.66 -4.66 4.29
N TYR A 222 -14.43 -3.70 4.81
CA TYR A 222 -13.92 -2.40 5.25
C TYR A 222 -13.11 -2.51 6.55
N ASN A 223 -13.58 -3.30 7.52
CA ASN A 223 -12.90 -3.55 8.78
C ASN A 223 -11.54 -4.24 8.56
N ASN A 224 -11.43 -5.13 7.56
CA ASN A 224 -10.14 -5.72 7.17
C ASN A 224 -9.14 -4.70 6.61
N MET A 225 -9.61 -3.55 6.09
CA MET A 225 -8.75 -2.44 5.64
C MET A 225 -8.39 -1.47 6.77
N MET A 226 -9.02 -1.61 7.94
CA MET A 226 -8.83 -0.79 9.14
C MET A 226 -8.68 -1.69 10.37
N PRO A 227 -7.54 -2.38 10.52
CA PRO A 227 -7.31 -3.23 11.68
C PRO A 227 -7.39 -2.39 12.95
N SER A 228 -8.24 -2.80 13.87
CA SER A 228 -8.46 -2.15 15.16
C SER A 228 -7.18 -2.20 16.01
N PRO A 229 -6.79 -1.12 16.70
CA PRO A 229 -5.70 -1.15 17.68
C PRO A 229 -6.14 -1.77 19.01
N TYR A 230 -7.38 -2.24 19.10
CA TYR A 230 -8.02 -2.70 20.31
C TYR A 230 -8.15 -4.23 20.34
N THR A 231 -8.15 -4.79 21.54
CA THR A 231 -8.67 -6.13 21.76
C THR A 231 -10.19 -6.16 21.57
N GLU A 232 -10.78 -7.33 21.38
CA GLU A 232 -12.24 -7.48 21.26
C GLU A 232 -12.99 -6.90 22.48
N GLU A 233 -12.42 -7.03 23.68
CA GLU A 233 -13.00 -6.50 24.92
C GLU A 233 -12.93 -4.97 24.98
N GLU A 234 -11.79 -4.39 24.60
CA GLU A 234 -11.59 -2.94 24.51
C GLU A 234 -12.55 -2.31 23.48
N GLU A 235 -12.72 -2.97 22.34
CA GLU A 235 -13.62 -2.52 21.27
C GLU A 235 -15.09 -2.60 21.69
N ALA A 236 -15.50 -3.70 22.34
CA ALA A 236 -16.86 -3.83 22.88
C ALA A 236 -17.16 -2.75 23.94
N TRP A 237 -16.21 -2.50 24.85
CA TRP A 237 -16.32 -1.46 25.87
C TRP A 237 -16.44 -0.06 25.26
N LEU A 238 -15.62 0.24 24.25
CA LEU A 238 -15.66 1.52 23.55
C LEU A 238 -17.00 1.72 22.83
N ASN A 239 -17.48 0.69 22.12
CA ASN A 239 -18.76 0.72 21.43
C ASN A 239 -19.93 0.96 22.40
N GLU A 240 -19.91 0.33 23.58
CA GLU A 240 -20.90 0.55 24.63
C GLU A 240 -20.85 2.00 25.17
N ALA A 241 -19.65 2.54 25.42
CA ALA A 241 -19.46 3.91 25.87
C ALA A 241 -19.95 4.95 24.83
N MET A 242 -19.67 4.71 23.54
CA MET A 242 -20.19 5.53 22.44
C MET A 242 -21.72 5.43 22.32
N GLY A 243 -22.28 4.22 22.42
CA GLY A 243 -23.72 4.00 22.39
C GLY A 243 -24.45 4.75 23.52
N TYR A 244 -23.92 4.66 24.74
CA TYR A 244 -24.44 5.42 25.88
C TYR A 244 -24.41 6.93 25.63
N TYR A 245 -23.27 7.45 25.13
CA TYR A 245 -23.13 8.86 24.81
C TYR A 245 -24.15 9.31 23.76
N MET A 246 -24.34 8.54 22.68
CA MET A 246 -25.28 8.87 21.60
C MET A 246 -26.73 8.89 22.09
N ILE A 247 -27.14 7.92 22.92
CA ILE A 247 -28.49 7.89 23.51
C ILE A 247 -28.70 9.11 24.41
N ARG A 248 -27.73 9.42 25.29
CA ARG A 248 -27.83 10.54 26.23
C ARG A 248 -27.92 11.90 25.53
N ASN A 249 -27.26 12.05 24.38
CA ASN A 249 -27.26 13.29 23.60
C ASN A 249 -28.31 13.32 22.48
N GLY A 250 -29.18 12.30 22.38
CA GLY A 250 -30.25 12.23 21.38
C GLY A 250 -29.77 12.02 19.94
N LEU A 251 -28.55 11.51 19.77
CA LEU A 251 -27.93 11.24 18.46
C LEU A 251 -28.32 9.86 17.90
N TYR A 252 -28.81 8.97 18.75
CA TYR A 252 -29.26 7.62 18.37
C TYR A 252 -30.50 7.21 19.16
N SER A 253 -31.41 6.50 18.49
CA SER A 253 -32.57 5.86 19.11
C SER A 253 -32.58 4.40 18.67
N PRO A 254 -32.24 3.44 19.56
CA PRO A 254 -32.22 2.04 19.17
C PRO A 254 -33.62 1.59 18.71
N PRO A 255 -33.70 0.71 17.70
CA PRO A 255 -34.97 0.12 17.29
C PRO A 255 -35.61 -0.61 18.47
N LYS A 256 -36.92 -0.43 18.63
CA LYS A 256 -37.74 -1.07 19.68
C LYS A 256 -37.88 -2.57 19.49
#